data_AF-A0A7C6HFC8-F1
#
_entry.id   AF-A0A7C6HFC8-F1
#
_cell.length_a   1.000
_cell.length_b   1.000
_cell.length_c   1.000
_cell.angle_alpha   90.00
_cell.angle_beta   90.00
_cell.angle_gamma   90.00
#
_symmetry.space_group_name_H-M   'P 1'
#
loop_
_entity.id
_entity.type
_entity.pdbx_description
1 polymer ?
#
loop_
_entity_poly.entity_id
_entity_poly.type
_entity_poly.pdbx_seq_one_letter_code
_entity_poly.pdbx_strand_id
1 'polypeptide(L)'
;MKKKEFLDLLRQSLEGEVDRRIIEQSINFYNEYISSHPDKNEEEVINEIGDPRLIAKTIIDTEKISSMETDSQNDYSSYESRGNYDDFTGNHDSNRPYNKVYHLKWYHIAIIVFLVLFLFALLIRIGLIMIKLLYIFFVPIIIIGLLWTMFRRR
;
A
#
# COMPACT_ATOMS: atom_id res chain seq x y z
N MET A 1 -29.40 -7.40 -18.15
CA MET A 1 -28.60 -6.56 -19.07
C MET A 1 -27.55 -7.45 -19.74
N LYS A 2 -27.18 -7.17 -20.99
CA LYS A 2 -26.15 -7.98 -21.68
C LYS A 2 -24.74 -7.55 -21.28
N LYS A 3 -23.73 -8.43 -21.42
CA LYS A 3 -22.32 -8.11 -21.13
C LYS A 3 -21.85 -6.81 -21.77
N LYS A 4 -22.15 -6.63 -23.06
CA LYS A 4 -21.77 -5.42 -23.78
C LYS A 4 -22.35 -4.16 -23.15
N GLU A 5 -23.64 -4.19 -22.82
CA GLU A 5 -24.35 -3.08 -22.19
C GLU A 5 -23.79 -2.77 -20.79
N PHE A 6 -23.48 -3.80 -20.02
CA PHE A 6 -22.82 -3.66 -18.72
C PHE A 6 -21.47 -2.95 -18.83
N LEU A 7 -20.61 -3.41 -19.73
CA LEU A 7 -19.27 -2.84 -19.92
C LEU A 7 -19.34 -1.41 -20.49
N ASP A 8 -20.28 -1.13 -21.40
CA ASP A 8 -20.50 0.21 -21.94
C ASP A 8 -20.96 1.18 -20.85
N LEU A 9 -21.91 0.77 -19.99
CA LEU A 9 -22.37 1.58 -18.86
C LEU A 9 -21.27 1.80 -17.81
N LEU A 10 -20.47 0.77 -17.51
CA LEU A 10 -19.32 0.87 -16.61
C LEU A 10 -18.29 1.87 -17.15
N ARG A 11 -17.94 1.77 -18.44
CA ARG A 11 -17.00 2.69 -19.11
C ARG A 11 -17.53 4.13 -19.06
N GLN A 12 -18.79 4.33 -19.43
CA GLN A 12 -19.42 5.66 -19.41
C GLN A 12 -19.43 6.27 -18.00
N SER A 13 -19.65 5.44 -16.98
CA SER A 13 -19.70 5.91 -15.59
C SER A 13 -18.31 6.27 -15.03
N LEU A 14 -17.25 5.65 -15.55
CA LEU A 14 -15.87 5.93 -15.16
C LEU A 14 -15.22 7.05 -15.99
N GLU A 15 -15.73 7.29 -17.20
CA GLU A 15 -15.20 8.29 -18.12
C GLU A 15 -15.32 9.70 -17.54
N GLY A 16 -14.19 10.42 -17.47
CA GLY A 16 -14.12 11.76 -16.88
C GLY A 16 -13.92 11.79 -15.35
N GLU A 17 -14.15 10.67 -14.65
CA GLU A 17 -14.00 10.59 -13.19
C GLU A 17 -12.68 9.93 -12.75
N VAL A 18 -12.09 9.04 -13.58
CA VAL A 18 -10.81 8.35 -13.28
C VAL A 18 -9.84 8.35 -14.48
N ASP A 19 -8.56 8.03 -14.23
CA ASP A 19 -7.53 7.89 -15.27
C ASP A 19 -7.93 6.78 -16.28
N ARG A 20 -7.67 7.02 -17.57
CA ARG A 20 -7.88 6.06 -18.66
C ARG A 20 -7.30 4.68 -18.36
N ARG A 21 -6.18 4.60 -17.63
CA ARG A 21 -5.59 3.33 -17.19
C ARG A 21 -6.54 2.53 -16.29
N ILE A 22 -7.20 3.19 -15.34
CA ILE A 22 -8.16 2.56 -14.43
C ILE A 22 -9.42 2.13 -15.18
N ILE A 23 -9.87 2.93 -16.15
CA ILE A 23 -10.99 2.57 -17.03
C ILE A 23 -10.69 1.26 -17.75
N GLU A 24 -9.55 1.18 -18.45
CA GLU A 24 -9.20 -0.02 -19.24
C GLU A 24 -8.96 -1.24 -18.34
N GLN A 25 -8.33 -1.06 -17.17
CA GLN A 25 -8.16 -2.14 -16.19
C GLN A 25 -9.51 -2.68 -15.71
N SER A 26 -10.44 -1.78 -15.35
CA SER A 26 -11.76 -2.15 -14.86
C SER A 26 -12.55 -2.90 -15.94
N ILE A 27 -12.56 -2.37 -17.17
CA ILE A 27 -13.28 -3.00 -18.29
C ILE A 27 -12.70 -4.38 -18.62
N ASN A 28 -11.38 -4.52 -18.66
CA ASN A 28 -10.75 -5.82 -18.92
C ASN A 28 -11.05 -6.82 -17.81
N PHE A 29 -10.95 -6.40 -16.54
CA PHE A 29 -11.26 -7.25 -15.38
C PHE A 29 -12.69 -7.79 -15.44
N TYR A 30 -13.69 -6.93 -15.63
CA TYR A 30 -15.08 -7.37 -15.66
C TYR A 30 -15.41 -8.16 -16.93
N ASN A 31 -14.80 -7.85 -18.07
CA ASN A 31 -14.95 -8.64 -19.29
C ASN A 31 -14.44 -10.07 -19.10
N GLU A 32 -13.25 -10.22 -18.51
CA GLU A 32 -12.68 -11.53 -18.19
C GLU A 32 -13.51 -12.26 -17.13
N TYR A 33 -13.90 -11.57 -16.05
CA TYR A 33 -14.70 -12.17 -14.98
C TYR A 33 -16.03 -12.74 -15.50
N ILE A 34 -16.79 -11.95 -16.26
CA ILE A 34 -18.06 -12.38 -16.85
C ILE A 34 -17.84 -13.53 -17.84
N SER A 35 -16.74 -13.51 -18.59
CA SER A 35 -16.45 -14.54 -19.59
C SER A 35 -15.82 -15.82 -19.00
N SER A 36 -15.34 -15.77 -17.74
CA SER A 36 -14.63 -16.88 -17.08
C SER A 36 -15.54 -17.93 -16.44
N HIS A 37 -16.86 -17.73 -16.47
CA HIS A 37 -17.84 -18.64 -15.88
C HIS A 37 -18.55 -19.45 -16.97
N PRO A 38 -18.01 -20.61 -17.40
CA PRO A 38 -18.63 -21.44 -18.45
C PRO A 38 -19.94 -22.09 -18.00
N ASP A 39 -20.13 -22.26 -16.69
CA ASP A 39 -21.28 -22.95 -16.10
C ASP A 39 -22.50 -22.04 -15.86
N LYS A 40 -22.34 -20.72 -16.04
CA LYS A 40 -23.40 -19.71 -15.80
C LYS A 40 -23.62 -18.86 -17.04
N ASN A 41 -24.83 -18.38 -17.23
CA ASN A 41 -25.12 -17.43 -18.30
C ASN A 41 -24.50 -16.06 -17.94
N GLU A 42 -24.03 -15.30 -18.94
CA GLU A 42 -23.47 -13.95 -18.73
C GLU A 42 -24.44 -13.05 -17.94
N GLU A 43 -25.74 -13.15 -18.23
CA GLU A 43 -26.77 -12.36 -17.54
C GLU A 43 -26.91 -12.73 -16.05
N GLU A 44 -26.73 -14.01 -15.72
CA GLU A 44 -26.78 -14.49 -14.33
C GLU A 44 -25.56 -13.99 -13.55
N VAL A 45 -24.38 -14.11 -14.13
CA VAL A 45 -23.13 -13.57 -13.55
C VAL A 45 -23.24 -12.06 -13.33
N ILE A 46 -23.82 -11.33 -14.29
CA ILE A 46 -24.01 -9.89 -14.17
C ILE A 46 -25.00 -9.55 -13.04
N ASN A 47 -26.09 -10.30 -12.89
CA ASN A 47 -27.03 -10.09 -11.79
C ASN A 47 -26.40 -10.37 -10.42
N GLU A 48 -25.45 -11.30 -10.33
CA GLU A 48 -24.70 -11.58 -9.10
C GLU A 48 -23.75 -10.44 -8.71
N ILE A 49 -23.09 -9.80 -9.69
CA ILE A 49 -22.14 -8.71 -9.45
C ILE A 49 -22.88 -7.39 -9.18
N GLY A 50 -24.03 -7.16 -9.83
CA GLY A 50 -24.90 -6.00 -9.60
C GLY A 50 -24.78 -4.89 -10.65
N ASP A 51 -25.22 -3.67 -10.27
CA ASP A 51 -25.31 -2.52 -11.18
C ASP A 51 -23.91 -1.96 -11.53
N PRO A 52 -23.56 -1.82 -12.83
CA PRO A 52 -22.27 -1.26 -13.26
C PRO A 52 -22.01 0.15 -12.72
N ARG A 53 -23.05 0.95 -12.44
CA ARG A 53 -22.92 2.31 -11.89
C ARG A 53 -22.46 2.30 -10.43
N LEU A 54 -22.92 1.34 -9.63
CA LEU A 54 -22.50 1.19 -8.23
C LEU A 54 -21.03 0.73 -8.15
N ILE A 55 -20.65 -0.16 -9.05
CA ILE A 55 -19.26 -0.59 -9.22
C ILE A 55 -18.39 0.60 -9.62
N ALA A 56 -18.81 1.37 -10.63
CA ALA A 56 -18.11 2.58 -11.05
C ALA A 56 -17.94 3.56 -9.88
N LYS A 57 -19.00 3.80 -9.10
CA LYS A 57 -18.94 4.66 -7.92
C LYS A 57 -17.89 4.20 -6.92
N THR A 58 -17.82 2.90 -6.64
CA THR A 58 -16.83 2.34 -5.70
C THR A 58 -15.40 2.55 -6.21
N ILE A 59 -15.17 2.34 -7.51
CA ILE A 59 -13.86 2.57 -8.14
C ILE A 59 -13.49 4.07 -8.05
N ILE A 60 -14.41 4.96 -8.40
CA ILE A 60 -14.22 6.42 -8.33
C ILE A 60 -13.91 6.86 -6.91
N ASP A 61 -14.69 6.40 -5.93
CA ASP A 61 -14.49 6.74 -4.52
C ASP A 61 -13.10 6.27 -4.04
N THR A 62 -12.68 5.08 -4.45
CA THR A 62 -11.35 4.53 -4.13
C THR A 62 -10.22 5.34 -4.78
N GLU A 63 -10.35 5.72 -6.05
CA GLU A 63 -9.37 6.54 -6.76
C GLU A 63 -9.30 7.98 -6.24
N LYS A 64 -10.43 8.55 -5.81
CA LYS A 64 -10.48 9.87 -5.15
C LYS A 64 -9.75 9.83 -3.80
N ILE A 65 -9.94 8.76 -3.02
CA ILE A 65 -9.21 8.58 -1.76
C ILE A 65 -7.70 8.40 -2.02
N SER A 66 -7.31 7.56 -2.99
CA SER A 66 -5.89 7.31 -3.29
C SER A 66 -5.16 8.56 -3.79
N SER A 67 -5.84 9.37 -4.60
CA SER A 67 -5.32 10.66 -5.06
C SER A 67 -5.22 11.70 -3.93
N MET A 68 -6.18 11.75 -3.01
CA MET A 68 -6.13 12.63 -1.83
C MET A 68 -5.04 12.21 -0.84
N GLU A 69 -4.86 10.91 -0.59
CA GLU A 69 -3.82 10.38 0.30
C GLU A 69 -2.40 10.69 -0.23
N THR A 70 -2.28 10.81 -1.56
CA THR A 70 -1.03 11.19 -2.23
C THR A 70 -0.71 12.69 -2.12
N ASP A 71 -1.72 13.54 -1.91
CA ASP A 71 -1.55 14.99 -1.65
C ASP A 71 -1.46 15.30 -0.14
N SER A 72 -2.02 14.43 0.71
CA SER A 72 -2.08 14.57 2.18
C SER A 72 -0.83 14.10 2.94
N GLN A 73 0.29 13.83 2.29
CA GLN A 73 1.57 13.72 3.00
C GLN A 73 2.18 15.10 3.35
N ASN A 74 1.42 16.18 3.14
CA ASN A 74 1.80 17.54 3.53
C ASN A 74 0.91 18.23 4.56
N ASP A 75 -0.25 17.69 4.96
CA ASP A 75 -1.01 18.32 6.05
C ASP A 75 -1.87 17.34 6.84
N TYR A 76 -1.39 17.02 8.04
CA TYR A 76 -2.22 16.57 9.15
C TYR A 76 -3.18 17.70 9.53
N SER A 77 -4.37 17.80 8.92
CA SER A 77 -5.50 18.44 9.59
C SER A 77 -6.86 18.15 8.94
N SER A 78 -7.81 17.81 9.82
CA SER A 78 -9.26 17.93 9.61
C SER A 78 -9.96 16.87 8.76
N TYR A 79 -10.20 15.73 9.40
CA TYR A 79 -11.47 15.02 9.21
C TYR A 79 -12.64 15.97 9.54
N GLU A 80 -13.32 16.48 8.52
CA GLU A 80 -14.74 16.85 8.64
C GLU A 80 -15.53 16.21 7.50
N SER A 81 -16.28 15.19 7.90
CA SER A 81 -17.40 14.63 7.18
C SER A 81 -18.37 15.75 6.77
N ARG A 82 -18.48 16.01 5.47
CA ARG A 82 -19.65 16.71 4.91
C ARG A 82 -20.09 16.02 3.64
N GLY A 83 -21.14 15.22 3.78
CA GLY A 83 -21.89 14.71 2.65
C GLY A 83 -22.43 15.89 1.84
N ASN A 84 -22.14 15.89 0.55
CA ASN A 84 -22.80 16.74 -0.42
C ASN A 84 -23.20 15.84 -1.60
N TYR A 85 -24.43 15.35 -1.52
CA TYR A 85 -25.21 15.09 -2.72
C TYR A 85 -25.54 16.46 -3.27
N ASP A 86 -24.98 16.83 -4.42
CA ASP A 86 -25.66 17.76 -5.33
C ASP A 86 -25.02 17.77 -6.73
N ASP A 87 -25.94 17.62 -7.67
CA ASP A 87 -26.03 18.23 -9.00
C ASP A 87 -25.20 17.74 -10.20
N PHE A 88 -25.96 17.05 -11.07
CA PHE A 88 -25.77 16.93 -12.50
C PHE A 88 -25.93 18.30 -13.17
N THR A 89 -24.85 18.95 -13.59
CA THR A 89 -24.90 19.86 -14.76
C THR A 89 -23.51 20.11 -15.36
N GLY A 90 -23.35 19.69 -16.62
CA GLY A 90 -22.89 20.50 -17.76
C GLY A 90 -21.63 21.36 -17.65
N ASN A 91 -20.72 21.10 -18.60
CA ASN A 91 -19.59 21.93 -19.03
C ASN A 91 -18.52 22.20 -17.97
N HIS A 92 -17.31 21.66 -18.17
CA HIS A 92 -16.09 22.45 -18.11
C HIS A 92 -14.96 21.78 -18.91
N ASP A 93 -14.58 22.51 -19.95
CA ASP A 93 -13.25 22.72 -20.48
C ASP A 93 -12.09 21.84 -20.04
N SER A 94 -11.43 21.31 -21.07
CA SER A 94 -10.00 21.08 -21.21
C SER A 94 -9.10 21.42 -20.02
N ASN A 95 -8.77 20.42 -19.21
CA ASN A 95 -7.46 20.35 -18.56
C ASN A 95 -7.12 18.91 -18.22
N ARG A 96 -6.30 18.29 -19.08
CA ARG A 96 -5.59 17.04 -18.79
C ARG A 96 -4.58 17.31 -17.66
N PRO A 97 -4.63 16.62 -16.51
CA PRO A 97 -3.45 16.42 -15.71
C PRO A 97 -2.85 15.07 -16.09
N TYR A 98 -1.69 15.16 -16.73
CA TYR A 98 -0.60 14.20 -16.76
C TYR A 98 -0.77 12.98 -15.83
N ASN A 99 -0.74 11.79 -16.41
CA ASN A 99 -0.44 10.53 -15.73
C ASN A 99 0.88 10.68 -14.94
N LYS A 100 0.82 11.08 -13.67
CA LYS A 100 1.92 10.87 -12.74
C LYS A 100 1.85 9.42 -12.28
N VAL A 101 2.51 8.56 -13.06
CA VAL A 101 2.95 7.26 -12.56
C VAL A 101 3.87 7.57 -11.38
N TYR A 102 3.36 7.39 -10.15
CA TYR A 102 4.19 7.44 -8.95
C TYR A 102 5.12 6.22 -8.99
N HIS A 103 6.21 6.36 -9.73
CA HIS A 103 7.39 5.55 -9.52
C HIS A 103 7.78 5.79 -8.05
N LEU A 104 7.61 4.80 -7.18
CA LEU A 104 8.25 4.81 -5.88
C LEU A 104 9.73 5.08 -6.14
N LYS A 105 10.16 6.31 -5.84
CA LYS A 105 11.53 6.73 -6.10
C LYS A 105 12.44 5.82 -5.27
N TRP A 106 13.48 5.29 -5.89
CA TRP A 106 14.52 4.45 -5.29
C TRP A 106 15.01 4.93 -3.90
N TYR A 107 14.93 6.24 -3.65
CA TYR A 107 15.29 6.86 -2.38
C TYR A 107 14.39 6.44 -1.18
N HIS A 108 13.11 6.12 -1.40
CA HIS A 108 12.23 5.64 -0.31
C HIS A 108 12.65 4.24 0.17
N ILE A 109 13.05 3.37 -0.76
CA ILE A 109 13.61 2.05 -0.44
C ILE A 109 14.93 2.22 0.31
N ALA A 110 15.78 3.17 -0.11
CA ALA A 110 17.05 3.46 0.57
C ALA A 110 16.87 3.94 2.01
N ILE A 111 15.86 4.77 2.29
CA ILE A 111 15.56 5.26 3.65
C ILE A 111 15.13 4.12 4.58
N ILE A 112 14.25 3.24 4.12
CA ILE A 112 13.77 2.10 4.92
C ILE A 112 14.94 1.16 5.25
N VAL A 113 15.78 0.85 4.25
CA VAL A 113 16.98 0.02 4.46
C VAL A 113 17.93 0.68 5.45
N PHE A 114 18.14 1.99 5.35
CA PHE A 114 18.99 2.73 6.27
C PHE A 114 18.45 2.70 7.72
N LEU A 115 17.14 2.84 7.90
CA LEU A 115 16.49 2.77 9.22
C LEU A 115 16.71 1.40 9.87
N VAL A 116 16.50 0.31 9.12
CA VAL A 116 16.70 -1.07 9.62
C VAL A 116 18.17 -1.29 9.97
N LEU A 117 19.09 -0.85 9.11
CA LEU A 117 20.53 -1.00 9.34
C LEU A 117 20.98 -0.19 10.56
N PHE A 118 20.45 1.02 10.76
CA PHE A 118 20.70 1.83 11.94
C PHE A 118 20.24 1.14 13.23
N LEU A 119 19.04 0.56 13.24
CA LEU A 119 18.52 -0.19 14.39
C LEU A 119 19.39 -1.41 14.69
N PHE A 120 19.82 -2.13 13.66
CA PHE A 120 20.72 -3.28 13.79
C PHE A 120 22.10 -2.88 14.31
N ALA A 121 22.65 -1.76 13.84
CA ALA A 121 23.91 -1.22 14.33
C ALA A 121 23.83 -0.85 15.82
N LEU A 122 22.68 -0.32 16.28
CA LEU A 122 22.44 -0.02 17.69
C LEU A 122 22.44 -1.29 18.54
N LEU A 123 21.78 -2.36 18.08
CA LEU A 123 21.80 -3.67 18.73
C LEU A 123 23.24 -4.22 18.83
N ILE A 124 24.03 -4.13 17.76
CA ILE A 124 25.44 -4.56 17.79
C ILE A 124 26.24 -3.72 18.79
N ARG A 125 26.04 -2.39 18.82
CA ARG A 125 26.71 -1.51 19.78
C ARG A 125 26.42 -1.93 21.23
N ILE A 126 25.15 -2.22 21.54
CA ILE A 126 24.76 -2.71 22.87
C ILE A 126 25.43 -4.06 23.17
N GLY A 127 25.46 -4.97 22.19
CA GLY A 127 26.08 -6.29 22.33
C GLY A 127 27.58 -6.21 22.59
N LEU A 128 28.29 -5.34 21.88
CA LEU A 128 29.73 -5.12 22.08
C LEU A 128 30.05 -4.57 23.47
N ILE A 129 29.22 -3.67 23.99
CA ILE A 129 29.36 -3.14 25.35
C ILE A 129 29.15 -4.26 26.38
N MET A 130 28.11 -5.07 26.21
CA MET A 130 27.84 -6.24 27.06
C MET A 130 29.00 -7.25 27.03
N ILE A 131 29.58 -7.54 25.87
CA ILE A 131 30.72 -8.45 25.74
C ILE A 131 31.98 -7.90 26.41
N LYS A 132 32.23 -6.59 26.28
CA LYS A 132 33.37 -5.93 26.94
C LYS A 132 33.21 -5.96 28.46
N LEU A 133 31.99 -5.77 28.94
CA LEU A 133 31.65 -5.86 30.36
C LEU A 133 31.80 -7.30 30.87
N LEU A 134 31.38 -8.30 30.09
CA LEU A 134 31.59 -9.70 30.46
C LEU A 134 33.09 -10.03 30.56
N TYR A 135 33.90 -9.57 29.61
CA TYR A 135 35.33 -9.83 29.60
C TYR A 135 36.06 -9.23 30.81
N ILE A 136 35.73 -7.99 31.22
CA ILE A 136 36.35 -7.35 32.40
C ILE A 136 36.04 -8.11 33.70
N PHE A 137 34.88 -8.78 33.82
CA PHE A 137 34.56 -9.62 34.97
C PHE A 137 35.13 -11.04 34.87
N PHE A 138 35.18 -11.62 33.68
CA PHE A 138 35.62 -13.00 33.49
C PHE A 138 37.13 -13.17 33.70
N VAL A 139 37.94 -12.20 33.24
CA VAL A 139 39.40 -12.21 33.42
C VAL A 139 39.85 -12.32 34.89
N PRO A 140 39.40 -11.47 35.84
CA PRO A 140 39.81 -11.58 37.23
C PRO A 140 39.32 -12.90 37.88
N ILE A 141 38.13 -13.39 37.52
CA ILE A 141 37.62 -14.68 38.00
C ILE A 141 38.52 -15.83 37.57
N ILE A 142 38.95 -15.85 36.30
CA ILE A 142 39.90 -16.86 35.79
C ILE A 142 41.23 -16.77 36.55
N ILE A 143 41.76 -15.56 36.74
CA ILE A 143 43.04 -15.36 37.45
C ILE A 143 42.97 -15.89 38.88
N ILE A 144 41.88 -15.60 39.60
CA ILE A 144 41.66 -16.10 40.96
C ILE A 144 41.53 -17.63 40.98
N GLY A 145 40.81 -18.22 40.03
CA GLY A 145 40.69 -19.67 39.89
C GLY A 145 42.04 -20.34 39.57
N LEU A 146 42.87 -19.72 38.73
CA LEU A 146 44.20 -20.20 38.38
C LEU A 146 45.15 -20.14 39.58
N LEU A 147 45.12 -19.04 40.35
CA LEU A 147 45.89 -18.91 41.59
C LEU A 147 45.46 -19.96 42.64
N TRP A 148 44.15 -20.19 42.80
CA TRP A 148 43.65 -21.21 43.74
C TRP A 148 44.06 -22.63 43.34
N THR A 149 43.97 -22.97 42.05
CA THR A 149 44.37 -24.29 41.55
C THR A 149 45.88 -24.52 41.62
N MET A 150 46.70 -23.49 41.41
CA MET A 150 48.16 -23.58 41.55
C MET A 150 48.58 -23.74 43.02
N PHE A 151 47.94 -23.02 43.94
CA PHE A 151 48.26 -23.09 45.37
C PHE A 151 47.77 -24.39 46.02
N ARG A 152 46.70 -25.00 45.51
CA ARG A 152 46.18 -26.30 45.99
C ARG A 152 46.99 -27.50 45.48
N ARG A 153 47.79 -27.33 44.41
CA ARG A 153 48.62 -28.39 43.81
C ARG A 153 50.07 -28.41 44.31
N ARG A 154 50.47 -27.47 45.18
CA ARG A 154 51.71 -27.51 45.96
C ARG A 154 51.39 -27.94 47.38
#